data_AF-A0A2P5AVB8-F1
#
_entry.id   AF-A0A2P5AVB8-F1
#
_cell.length_a   1.000
_cell.length_b   1.000
_cell.length_c   1.000
_cell.angle_alpha   90.00
_cell.angle_beta   90.00
_cell.angle_gamma   90.00
#
_symmetry.space_group_name_H-M   'P 1'
#
loop_
_entity.id
_entity.type
_entity.pdbx_description
1 polymer ?
#
loop_
_entity_poly.entity_id
_entity_poly.type
_entity_poly.pdbx_seq_one_letter_code
_entity_poly.pdbx_strand_id
1 'polypeptide(L)' 'MWKLKIGEGGPWLITVNNHIGRQHWEFDPDAGTPEERAQVEQLREEFRNNRFRVKQSADLFMRLQYDFQEQNNYA' A
#
# COMPACT_ATOMS: atom_id res chain seq x y z
N MET A 1 6.52 0.79 2.71
CA MET A 1 5.53 0.88 1.62
C MET A 1 4.54 -0.27 1.76
N TRP A 2 3.29 -0.10 1.32
CA TRP A 2 2.36 -1.22 1.33
C TRP A 2 2.56 -2.05 0.07
N LYS A 3 2.69 -3.36 0.23
CA LYS A 3 2.78 -4.31 -0.87
C LYS A 3 1.48 -5.09 -0.93
N LEU A 4 0.88 -5.13 -2.11
CA LEU A 4 -0.29 -5.97 -2.34
C LEU A 4 0.19 -7.42 -2.42
N LYS A 5 -0.25 -8.22 -1.46
CA LYS A 5 0.07 -9.64 -1.42
C LYS A 5 -1.20 -10.42 -1.73
N ILE A 6 -1.09 -11.29 -2.72
CA ILE A 6 -2.11 -12.29 -2.99
C ILE A 6 -1.91 -13.38 -1.94
N GLY A 7 -3.00 -13.81 -1.31
CA GLY A 7 -2.96 -14.87 -0.32
C GLY A 7 -2.39 -16.14 -0.95
N GLU A 8 -1.26 -16.59 -0.44
CA GLU A 8 -0.70 -17.89 -0.78
C GLU A 8 -1.27 -18.95 0.17
N GLY A 9 -1.28 -20.21 -0.28
CA GLY A 9 -1.78 -21.31 0.53
C GLY A 9 -0.92 -21.59 1.76
N GLY A 10 -1.30 -22.61 2.50
CA GLY A 10 -0.58 -23.07 3.70
C GLY A 10 -0.99 -24.49 4.05
N PRO A 11 -0.35 -25.13 5.05
CA PRO A 11 -0.49 -26.56 5.35
C PRO A 11 -1.92 -27.05 5.67
N TRP A 12 -2.91 -26.15 5.76
CA TRP A 12 -4.32 -26.43 6.04
C TRP A 12 -5.29 -25.58 5.21
N LEU A 13 -4.80 -24.86 4.21
CA LEU A 13 -5.58 -23.94 3.38
C LEU A 13 -5.89 -24.61 2.04
N ILE A 14 -7.10 -25.15 1.92
CA ILE A 14 -7.60 -25.75 0.69
C ILE A 14 -8.46 -24.72 -0.05
N THR A 15 -8.20 -24.54 -1.34
CA THR A 15 -8.92 -23.60 -2.22
C THR A 15 -9.21 -24.25 -3.56
N VAL A 16 -10.36 -23.95 -4.12
CA VAL A 16 -10.77 -24.39 -5.46
C VAL A 16 -10.35 -23.43 -6.58
N ASN A 17 -9.82 -22.25 -6.23
CA ASN A 17 -9.46 -21.18 -7.17
C ASN A 17 -8.10 -20.55 -6.83
N ASN A 18 -7.15 -21.34 -6.33
CA ASN A 18 -5.79 -20.88 -6.01
C ASN A 18 -5.73 -19.58 -5.18
N HIS A 19 -6.67 -19.40 -4.24
CA HIS A 19 -6.81 -18.20 -3.40
C HIS A 19 -7.01 -16.87 -4.17
N ILE A 20 -7.31 -16.93 -5.47
CA ILE A 20 -7.63 -15.77 -6.30
C ILE A 20 -8.81 -15.02 -5.65
N GLY A 21 -8.64 -13.70 -5.47
CA GLY A 21 -9.58 -12.82 -4.77
C GLY A 21 -9.24 -12.55 -3.29
N ARG A 22 -8.26 -13.25 -2.70
CA ARG A 22 -7.72 -12.90 -1.38
C ARG A 22 -6.51 -11.99 -1.55
N GLN A 23 -6.73 -10.69 -1.60
CA GLN A 23 -5.66 -9.70 -1.66
C GLN A 23 -5.64 -8.91 -0.36
N HIS A 24 -4.47 -8.75 0.23
CA HIS A 24 -4.28 -7.93 1.41
C HIS A 24 -3.02 -7.08 1.27
N TRP A 25 -3.00 -5.99 2.01
CA TRP A 25 -1.86 -5.08 2.05
C TRP A 25 -0.97 -5.44 3.23
N GLU A 26 0.28 -5.77 2.94
CA GLU A 26 1.32 -5.99 3.95
C GLU A 26 2.25 -4.78 3.97
N PHE A 27 2.51 -4.22 5.16
CA PHE A 27 3.46 -3.13 5.30
C PHE A 27 4.89 -3.68 5.27
N ASP A 28 5.66 -3.27 4.28
CA ASP A 28 7.07 -3.63 4.12
C ASP A 28 7.94 -2.38 4.31
N PRO A 29 8.76 -2.30 5.38
CA PRO A 29 9.62 -1.15 5.64
C PRO A 29 10.76 -1.00 4.62
N ASP A 30 11.11 -2.07 3.93
CA ASP A 30 12.20 -2.14 2.95
C ASP A 30 11.72 -2.12 1.49
N ALA A 31 10.41 -2.05 1.27
CA ALA A 31 9.85 -1.82 -0.05
C ALA A 31 9.91 -0.35 -0.45
N GLY A 32 10.19 -0.11 -1.74
CA GLY A 32 10.28 1.21 -2.38
C GLY A 32 11.68 1.83 -2.34
N THR A 33 11.92 2.80 -3.22
CA THR A 33 13.19 3.56 -3.25
C THR A 33 13.28 4.54 -2.07
N PRO A 34 14.48 5.02 -1.71
CA PRO A 34 14.64 6.03 -0.68
C PRO A 34 13.81 7.30 -0.93
N GLU A 35 13.64 7.69 -2.19
CA GLU A 35 12.86 8.86 -2.61
C GLU A 35 11.37 8.66 -2.36
N GLU A 36 10.83 7.49 -2.71
CA GLU A 36 9.43 7.13 -2.47
C GLU A 36 9.14 7.09 -0.96
N ARG A 37 10.05 6.53 -0.16
CA ARG A 37 9.93 6.51 1.31
C ARG A 37 9.94 7.92 1.90
N ALA A 38 10.77 8.82 1.37
CA ALA A 38 10.81 10.21 1.81
C ALA A 38 9.49 10.94 1.51
N GLN A 39 8.88 10.71 0.33
CA GLN A 39 7.58 11.26 -0.02
C GLN A 39 6.46 10.75 0.90
N VAL A 40 6.46 9.45 1.20
CA VAL A 40 5.51 8.84 2.15
C VAL A 40 5.62 9.53 3.51
N GLU A 41 6.84 9.76 4.02
CA GLU A 41 7.03 10.40 5.33
C GLU A 41 6.58 11.86 5.35
N GLN A 42 6.87 12.63 4.29
CA GLN A 42 6.37 14.00 4.16
C GLN A 42 4.84 14.06 4.21
N LEU A 43 4.16 13.18 3.48
CA LEU A 43 2.70 13.10 3.52
C LEU A 43 2.18 12.70 4.91
N ARG A 44 2.96 11.95 5.71
CA ARG A 44 2.53 11.54 7.07
C ARG A 44 2.55 12.75 7.99
N GLU A 45 3.59 13.56 7.88
CA GLU A 45 3.70 14.82 8.62
C GLU A 45 2.59 15.79 8.24
N GLU A 46 2.33 15.96 6.94
CA GLU A 46 1.25 16.83 6.46
C GLU A 46 -0.12 16.36 6.94
N PHE A 47 -0.41 15.05 6.85
CA PHE A 47 -1.64 14.48 7.38
C PHE A 47 -1.74 14.72 8.88
N ARG A 48 -0.68 14.45 9.65
CA ARG A 48 -0.66 14.66 11.10
C ARG A 48 -0.96 16.11 11.48
N ASN A 49 -0.41 17.06 10.74
CA ASN A 49 -0.61 18.49 10.96
C ASN A 49 -2.03 18.96 10.55
N ASN A 50 -2.59 18.35 9.51
CA ASN A 50 -3.87 18.77 8.92
C ASN A 50 -5.07 17.90 9.29
N ARG A 51 -4.90 16.83 10.09
CA ARG A 51 -5.94 15.82 10.42
C ARG A 51 -7.25 16.37 10.99
N PHE A 52 -7.24 17.57 11.56
CA PHE A 52 -8.43 18.23 12.11
C PHE A 52 -8.93 19.40 11.26
N ARG A 53 -8.16 19.79 10.24
CA ARG A 53 -8.45 20.93 9.36
C ARG A 53 -8.96 20.49 7.99
N VAL A 54 -8.57 19.30 7.55
CA VAL A 54 -8.88 18.74 6.23
C VAL A 54 -9.69 17.45 6.40
N LYS A 55 -10.70 17.27 5.55
CA LYS A 55 -11.50 16.04 5.51
C LYS A 55 -10.64 14.85 5.09
N GLN A 56 -10.82 13.71 5.76
CA GLN A 56 -10.06 12.48 5.49
C GLN A 56 -10.23 11.90 4.07
N SER A 57 -11.24 12.34 3.31
CA SER A 57 -11.43 11.93 1.92
C SER A 57 -10.39 12.50 0.94
N ALA A 58 -9.50 13.40 1.38
CA ALA A 58 -8.38 13.91 0.60
C ALA A 58 -7.13 13.02 0.76
N ASP A 59 -7.32 11.70 0.76
CA ASP A 59 -6.29 10.74 1.19
C ASP A 59 -5.16 10.62 0.15
N LEU A 60 -4.17 11.51 0.27
CA LEU A 60 -2.98 11.56 -0.59
C LEU A 60 -2.18 10.26 -0.51
N PHE A 61 -2.23 9.55 0.62
CA PHE A 61 -1.59 8.24 0.78
C PHE A 61 -2.12 7.21 -0.20
N MET A 62 -3.44 7.13 -0.36
CA MET A 62 -4.06 6.15 -1.24
C MET A 62 -3.69 6.41 -2.71
N ARG A 63 -3.62 7.70 -3.11
CA ARG A 63 -3.23 8.10 -4.47
C ARG A 63 -1.77 7.77 -4.74
N LEU A 64 -0.87 8.16 -3.85
CA LEU A 64 0.55 7.84 -3.94
C LEU A 64 0.77 6.32 -4.04
N GLN A 65 0.05 5.56 -3.21
CA GLN A 65 0.12 4.10 -3.23
C GLN A 65 -0.39 3.50 -4.55
N TYR A 66 -1.45 4.06 -5.14
CA TYR A 66 -1.96 3.65 -6.45
C TYR A 66 -0.93 3.92 -7.56
N ASP A 67 -0.34 5.12 -7.58
CA ASP A 67 0.65 5.52 -8.58
C ASP A 67 1.90 4.62 -8.53
N PHE A 68 2.38 4.27 -7.32
CA PHE A 68 3.49 3.32 -7.16
C PHE A 68 3.15 1.92 -7.66
N GLN A 69 1.91 1.46 -7.52
CA GLN A 69 1.51 0.17 -8.07
C GLN A 69 1.42 0.18 -9.58
N GLU A 70 0.91 1.27 -10.16
CA GLU A 70 0.86 1.42 -11.60
C GLU A 70 2.28 1.34 -12.19
N GLN A 71 3.24 2.07 -11.61
CA GLN A 71 4.64 1.99 -12.04
C GLN A 71 5.25 0.59 -11.89
N ASN A 72 4.98 -0.11 -10.78
CA ASN A 72 5.49 -1.47 -10.57
C ASN A 72 4.82 -2.55 -11.46
N ASN A 73 3.61 -2.31 -11.96
CA ASN A 73 2.92 -3.25 -12.85
C ASN A 73 3.35 -3.11 -14.32
N TYR A 74 3.95 -1.97 -14.70
CA TYR A 74 4.46 -1.70 -16.05
C TYR A 74 5.99 -1.83 -16.19
N ALA A 75 6.69 -2.20 -15.12
CA ALA A 75 8.13 -2.47 -15.09
C ALA A 75 8.40 -3.99 -15.10
#